data_AF-A0A0B7H6U6-F1
#
_entry.id   AF-A0A0B7H6U6-F1
#
_cell.length_a   1.000
_cell.length_b   1.000
_cell.length_c   1.000
_cell.angle_alpha   90.00
_cell.angle_beta   90.00
_cell.angle_gamma   90.00
#
_symmetry.space_group_name_H-M   'P 1'
#
loop_
_entity.id
_entity.type
_entity.pdbx_description
1 polymer ?
#
loop_
_entity_poly.entity_id
_entity_poly.type
_entity_poly.pdbx_seq_one_letter_code
_entity_poly.pdbx_strand_id
1 'polypeptide(L)'
;MMILVCLCWFVRNGFGKGNNNKGNDKIAEDLKKYFPDYASKPKFQKISERYFGMSANPDSTSTDWSRNSYYTFEYIPEGKTATETFTVRHNSQIESRFFVKNGGKVGNQVTARDKEDDAYDVAQTSISLFTPLITYPEVCLMMAEIAHKGGGSIGGKTDLDWFKDGIRASMQQYQSWAVKMAVPSAMNSNSDNFNPITDSKIDAYLAKPEFQSVSLEKIISQQWVNLFMRPEEMWATWKRTGLPNFKDDPVPDNGVAYFESLTKAGSPLQIIRRAVLPVPNAENISNYEAAIENLKKDPDYGALVNHTEGRIWWDKK
;
A
#
# COMPACT_ATOMS: atom_id res chain seq x y z
N MET A 1 -6.30 9.98 5.21
CA MET A 1 -7.37 9.10 5.71
C MET A 1 -7.08 7.65 5.34
N MET A 2 -6.29 6.94 6.15
CA MET A 2 -6.06 5.47 6.21
C MET A 2 -5.08 5.18 7.37
N ILE A 3 -5.04 6.09 8.36
CA ILE A 3 -3.82 6.42 9.11
C ILE A 3 -3.42 5.31 10.09
N LEU A 4 -4.38 4.53 10.58
CA LEU A 4 -4.08 3.62 11.69
C LEU A 4 -3.48 2.28 11.25
N VAL A 5 -3.88 1.78 10.08
CA VAL A 5 -3.30 0.57 9.47
C VAL A 5 -1.92 0.88 8.86
N CYS A 6 -1.75 2.08 8.30
CA CYS A 6 -0.48 2.48 7.69
C CYS A 6 0.69 2.63 8.69
N LEU A 7 0.43 2.81 9.98
CA LEU A 7 1.49 3.06 10.98
C LEU A 7 2.39 1.84 11.25
N CYS A 8 1.84 0.63 11.13
CA CYS A 8 2.63 -0.60 11.22
C CYS A 8 3.20 -1.01 9.87
N TRP A 9 2.51 -0.67 8.76
CA TRP A 9 2.87 -1.16 7.42
C TRP A 9 3.84 -0.26 6.68
N PHE A 10 3.96 0.99 7.10
CA PHE A 10 4.82 1.95 6.45
C PHE A 10 5.76 2.59 7.45
N VAL A 11 7.00 2.67 7.01
CA VAL A 11 8.08 3.35 7.66
C VAL A 11 8.01 4.82 7.26
N ARG A 12 7.84 5.68 8.27
CA ARG A 12 7.56 7.09 8.08
C ARG A 12 8.78 7.86 7.57
N ASN A 13 8.64 8.55 6.45
CA ASN A 13 9.58 9.56 5.95
C ASN A 13 8.81 10.82 5.51
N GLY A 14 9.57 11.88 5.19
CA GLY A 14 9.03 13.16 4.77
C GLY A 14 9.47 14.31 5.67
N PHE A 15 8.65 15.34 5.67
CA PHE A 15 8.90 16.62 6.33
C PHE A 15 8.52 16.56 7.83
N GLY A 16 9.29 17.22 8.70
CA GLY A 16 9.08 17.26 10.16
C GLY A 16 9.90 16.24 10.95
N LYS A 17 9.57 16.03 12.23
CA LYS A 17 10.29 15.11 13.17
C LYS A 17 9.64 13.73 13.29
N GLY A 18 10.36 12.72 13.78
CA GLY A 18 9.88 11.34 13.96
C GLY A 18 9.86 10.55 12.65
N ASN A 19 10.81 10.83 11.76
CA ASN A 19 11.08 10.00 10.58
C ASN A 19 11.95 8.81 10.96
N ASN A 20 11.92 7.79 10.11
CA ASN A 20 12.79 6.63 10.25
C ASN A 20 14.27 6.96 10.10
N ASN A 21 14.60 7.95 9.27
CA ASN A 21 15.98 8.42 9.11
C ASN A 21 16.23 9.65 9.99
N LYS A 22 17.19 9.52 10.93
CA LYS A 22 17.69 10.63 11.77
C LYS A 22 18.16 11.84 10.93
N GLY A 23 18.58 11.62 9.69
CA GLY A 23 18.95 12.69 8.76
C GLY A 23 17.81 13.68 8.50
N ASN A 24 16.60 13.19 8.20
CA ASN A 24 15.43 14.06 7.98
C ASN A 24 15.07 14.84 9.26
N ASP A 25 15.17 14.19 10.42
CA ASP A 25 14.83 14.83 11.69
C ASP A 25 15.80 15.95 12.04
N LYS A 26 17.10 15.78 11.78
CA LYS A 26 18.12 16.83 12.02
C LYS A 26 17.81 18.12 11.27
N ILE A 27 17.35 18.03 10.03
CA ILE A 27 17.14 19.18 9.15
C ILE A 27 15.73 19.80 9.27
N ALA A 28 14.83 19.20 10.06
CA ALA A 28 13.44 19.66 10.14
C ALA A 28 13.31 21.11 10.63
N GLU A 29 14.17 21.53 11.56
CA GLU A 29 14.19 22.93 12.04
C GLU A 29 14.79 23.87 10.99
N ASP A 30 15.88 23.46 10.33
CA ASP A 30 16.50 24.26 9.25
C ASP A 30 15.54 24.44 8.07
N LEU A 31 14.85 23.39 7.67
CA LEU A 31 13.81 23.45 6.65
C LEU A 31 12.69 24.42 7.00
N LYS A 32 12.23 24.41 8.25
CA LYS A 32 11.23 25.37 8.73
C LYS A 32 11.77 26.80 8.78
N LYS A 33 13.05 26.97 9.15
CA LYS A 33 13.72 28.28 9.22
C LYS A 33 13.91 28.90 7.83
N TYR A 34 14.48 28.15 6.90
CA TYR A 34 14.90 28.66 5.59
C TYR A 34 13.82 28.54 4.50
N PHE A 35 12.82 27.66 4.69
CA PHE A 35 11.70 27.48 3.76
C PHE A 35 10.36 27.48 4.48
N PRO A 36 9.98 28.50 5.26
CA PRO A 36 8.79 28.47 6.12
C PRO A 36 7.47 28.22 5.39
N ASP A 37 7.42 28.50 4.08
CA ASP A 37 6.25 28.33 3.22
C ASP A 37 6.23 26.98 2.48
N TYR A 38 7.19 26.08 2.72
CA TYR A 38 7.33 24.83 1.95
C TYR A 38 6.01 24.06 1.89
N ALA A 39 5.28 23.92 3.01
CA ALA A 39 4.03 23.14 3.05
C ALA A 39 2.89 23.75 2.20
N SER A 40 2.94 25.06 1.95
CA SER A 40 1.93 25.79 1.17
C SER A 40 2.29 25.92 -0.32
N LYS A 41 3.55 25.64 -0.68
CA LYS A 41 4.00 25.71 -2.07
C LYS A 41 3.44 24.52 -2.84
N PRO A 42 2.76 24.73 -3.99
CA PRO A 42 2.20 23.65 -4.81
C PRO A 42 3.21 22.55 -5.17
N LYS A 43 4.48 22.93 -5.36
CA LYS A 43 5.58 22.01 -5.64
C LYS A 43 5.81 20.97 -4.54
N PHE A 44 5.56 21.34 -3.28
CA PHE A 44 5.88 20.53 -2.11
C PHE A 44 4.65 19.98 -1.39
N GLN A 45 3.46 20.53 -1.69
CA GLN A 45 2.22 20.15 -1.02
C GLN A 45 2.03 18.62 -1.00
N LYS A 46 2.17 17.94 -2.14
CA LYS A 46 2.00 16.47 -2.25
C LYS A 46 3.03 15.67 -1.45
N ILE A 47 4.28 16.12 -1.39
CA ILE A 47 5.36 15.41 -0.69
C ILE A 47 5.53 15.84 0.78
N SER A 48 4.85 16.91 1.19
CA SER A 48 4.81 17.39 2.57
C SER A 48 3.92 16.52 3.45
N GLU A 49 3.05 15.71 2.83
CA GLU A 49 2.23 14.73 3.49
C GLU A 49 3.08 13.56 4.01
N ARG A 50 2.74 13.08 5.21
CA ARG A 50 3.35 11.87 5.77
C ARG A 50 2.79 10.65 5.04
N TYR A 51 3.62 9.61 4.88
CA TYR A 51 3.26 8.36 4.19
C TYR A 51 3.05 8.51 2.67
N PHE A 52 3.78 9.42 2.04
CA PHE A 52 3.78 9.58 0.59
C PHE A 52 4.63 8.49 -0.09
N GLY A 53 4.09 7.86 -1.14
CA GLY A 53 4.79 6.86 -1.97
C GLY A 53 5.26 7.43 -3.30
N MET A 54 6.00 6.64 -4.09
CA MET A 54 6.32 7.01 -5.47
C MET A 54 5.14 6.69 -6.38
N SER A 55 4.90 7.53 -7.40
CA SER A 55 3.85 7.26 -8.39
C SER A 55 4.09 5.97 -9.16
N ALA A 56 3.01 5.28 -9.47
CA ALA A 56 3.02 4.14 -10.37
C ALA A 56 2.76 4.57 -11.83
N ASN A 57 2.29 5.80 -12.07
CA ASN A 57 2.01 6.32 -13.40
C ASN A 57 3.30 6.55 -14.23
N PRO A 58 3.46 5.91 -15.39
CA PRO A 58 4.61 6.09 -16.27
C PRO A 58 4.82 7.54 -16.75
N ASP A 59 3.77 8.32 -16.97
CA ASP A 59 3.92 9.73 -17.38
C ASP A 59 4.54 10.60 -16.28
N SER A 60 4.37 10.19 -15.02
CA SER A 60 4.99 10.87 -13.88
C SER A 60 6.49 10.58 -13.76
N THR A 61 7.07 9.62 -14.51
CA THR A 61 8.50 9.23 -14.39
C THR A 61 9.49 10.36 -14.64
N SER A 62 9.10 11.38 -15.41
CA SER A 62 9.91 12.56 -15.69
C SER A 62 9.95 13.58 -14.55
N THR A 63 9.06 13.44 -13.57
CA THR A 63 8.94 14.35 -12.44
C THR A 63 10.02 14.09 -11.38
N ASP A 64 10.54 15.15 -10.76
CA ASP A 64 11.55 15.03 -9.70
C ASP A 64 11.10 14.14 -8.54
N TRP A 65 9.79 14.11 -8.26
CA TRP A 65 9.20 13.35 -7.15
C TRP A 65 9.04 11.85 -7.46
N SER A 66 8.84 11.46 -8.74
CA SER A 66 8.78 10.05 -9.12
C SER A 66 10.15 9.44 -9.42
N ARG A 67 11.16 10.27 -9.74
CA ARG A 67 12.50 9.78 -10.08
C ARG A 67 13.40 9.60 -8.86
N ASN A 68 13.29 10.50 -7.87
CA ASN A 68 14.25 10.59 -6.78
C ASN A 68 13.58 10.32 -5.43
N SER A 69 14.21 9.52 -4.57
CA SER A 69 13.79 9.34 -3.17
C SER A 69 14.17 10.51 -2.25
N TYR A 70 15.15 11.31 -2.68
CA TYR A 70 15.65 12.46 -1.94
C TYR A 70 15.37 13.74 -2.71
N TYR A 71 14.97 14.77 -2.00
CA TYR A 71 14.81 16.12 -2.52
C TYR A 71 15.83 17.05 -1.84
N THR A 72 16.59 17.80 -2.63
CA THR A 72 17.64 18.71 -2.15
C THR A 72 17.11 20.14 -2.07
N PHE A 73 17.37 20.78 -0.94
CA PHE A 73 17.12 22.20 -0.70
C PHE A 73 18.45 22.95 -0.65
N GLU A 74 18.53 24.08 -1.34
CA GLU A 74 19.69 24.96 -1.35
C GLU A 74 19.36 26.23 -0.57
N TYR A 75 20.19 26.58 0.42
CA TYR A 75 19.97 27.75 1.27
C TYR A 75 21.28 28.45 1.58
N ILE A 76 21.21 29.71 2.00
CA ILE A 76 22.38 30.46 2.49
C ILE A 76 22.22 30.57 4.01
N PRO A 77 23.09 29.92 4.80
CA PRO A 77 23.03 30.04 6.25
C PRO A 77 23.21 31.48 6.71
N GLU A 78 22.57 31.82 7.81
CA GLU A 78 22.71 33.14 8.42
C GLU A 78 24.17 33.46 8.74
N GLY A 79 24.65 34.61 8.28
CA GLY A 79 26.05 35.04 8.46
C GLY A 79 27.05 34.38 7.51
N LYS A 80 26.61 33.60 6.53
CA LYS A 80 27.46 33.04 5.46
C LYS A 80 27.12 33.65 4.09
N THR A 81 28.08 33.57 3.18
CA THR A 81 27.92 33.98 1.78
C THR A 81 27.86 32.79 0.81
N ALA A 82 28.27 31.60 1.26
CA ALA A 82 28.25 30.38 0.47
C ALA A 82 26.91 29.66 0.62
N THR A 83 26.42 29.10 -0.50
CA THR A 83 25.25 28.21 -0.52
C THR A 83 25.60 26.87 0.12
N GLU A 84 24.71 26.39 1.00
CA GLU A 84 24.73 25.05 1.56
C GLU A 84 23.48 24.28 1.12
N THR A 85 23.50 22.96 1.32
CA THR A 85 22.37 22.10 0.96
C THR A 85 22.00 21.15 2.09
N PHE A 86 20.73 20.77 2.12
CA PHE A 86 20.27 19.62 2.88
C PHE A 86 19.29 18.80 2.04
N THR A 87 19.16 17.51 2.38
CA THR A 87 18.32 16.57 1.64
C THR A 87 17.23 15.99 2.53
N VAL A 88 16.00 15.98 2.02
CA VAL A 88 14.85 15.32 2.66
C VAL A 88 14.54 14.05 1.88
N ARG A 89 14.56 12.90 2.55
CA ARG A 89 13.93 11.70 2.00
C ARG A 89 12.42 11.84 2.08
N HIS A 90 11.72 11.94 0.96
CA HIS A 90 10.28 12.27 0.97
C HIS A 90 9.38 11.04 0.88
N ASN A 91 9.83 9.96 0.24
CA ASN A 91 9.06 8.74 0.11
C ASN A 91 9.11 7.87 1.38
N SER A 92 7.93 7.55 1.91
CA SER A 92 7.75 6.52 2.92
C SER A 92 7.87 5.14 2.29
N GLN A 93 8.33 4.18 3.07
CA GLN A 93 8.59 2.83 2.59
C GLN A 93 7.64 1.84 3.22
N ILE A 94 7.39 0.75 2.52
CA ILE A 94 6.71 -0.40 3.11
C ILE A 94 7.63 -1.03 4.16
N GLU A 95 7.03 -1.44 5.27
CA GLU A 95 7.66 -2.25 6.30
C GLU A 95 8.04 -3.61 5.72
N SER A 96 9.33 -3.75 5.44
CA SER A 96 9.89 -4.91 4.76
C SER A 96 9.81 -6.20 5.58
N ARG A 97 9.69 -6.12 6.91
CA ARG A 97 9.54 -7.29 7.80
C ARG A 97 8.27 -8.11 7.53
N PHE A 98 7.26 -7.52 6.87
CA PHE A 98 6.11 -8.29 6.38
C PHE A 98 6.42 -9.23 5.22
N PHE A 99 7.48 -8.98 4.45
CA PHE A 99 7.78 -9.72 3.21
C PHE A 99 9.12 -10.44 3.23
N VAL A 100 10.07 -9.96 4.03
CA VAL A 100 11.44 -10.47 4.06
C VAL A 100 11.87 -10.68 5.50
N LYS A 101 12.35 -11.88 5.82
CA LYS A 101 12.74 -12.26 7.19
C LYS A 101 13.89 -11.40 7.75
N ASN A 102 14.69 -10.83 6.86
CA ASN A 102 15.78 -9.90 7.16
C ASN A 102 15.44 -8.45 6.80
N GLY A 103 14.15 -8.15 6.66
CA GLY A 103 13.69 -6.78 6.45
C GLY A 103 14.13 -5.86 7.59
N GLY A 104 14.53 -4.64 7.26
CA GLY A 104 14.93 -3.63 8.24
C GLY A 104 16.40 -3.64 8.68
N LYS A 105 17.19 -4.67 8.33
CA LYS A 105 18.60 -4.77 8.75
C LYS A 105 19.50 -3.70 8.11
N VAL A 106 20.42 -3.15 8.89
CA VAL A 106 21.47 -2.22 8.42
C VAL A 106 22.47 -2.95 7.51
N GLY A 107 22.55 -2.58 6.23
CA GLY A 107 23.49 -3.11 5.24
C GLY A 107 24.55 -2.10 4.76
N ASN A 108 25.68 -2.61 4.27
CA ASN A 108 26.76 -1.81 3.63
C ASN A 108 26.63 -1.76 2.10
N GLN A 109 25.72 -2.54 1.52
CA GLN A 109 25.39 -2.52 0.09
C GLN A 109 24.08 -1.76 -0.05
N VAL A 110 24.14 -0.57 -0.64
CA VAL A 110 22.97 0.28 -0.88
C VAL A 110 21.98 -0.49 -1.76
N THR A 111 20.97 -1.07 -1.14
CA THR A 111 19.67 -1.24 -1.76
C THR A 111 18.72 -0.42 -0.91
N ALA A 112 17.83 0.36 -1.53
CA ALA A 112 17.06 1.44 -0.92
C ALA A 112 16.15 1.07 0.30
N ARG A 113 16.28 -0.13 0.86
CA ARG A 113 15.60 -0.69 2.04
C ARG A 113 16.36 -0.44 3.35
N ASP A 114 17.34 0.46 3.31
CA ASP A 114 18.24 0.74 4.41
C ASP A 114 17.54 1.36 5.63
N LYS A 115 17.59 0.56 6.70
CA LYS A 115 17.81 0.92 8.10
C LYS A 115 16.55 1.27 8.89
N GLU A 116 16.03 0.25 9.58
CA GLU A 116 15.74 0.49 11.00
C GLU A 116 17.06 0.85 11.71
N ASP A 117 16.98 1.65 12.76
CA ASP A 117 18.13 1.88 13.65
C ASP A 117 18.72 0.52 14.07
N ASP A 118 20.04 0.40 14.16
CA ASP A 118 20.70 -0.84 14.64
C ASP A 118 20.23 -1.21 16.05
N ALA A 119 19.74 -0.23 16.82
CA ALA A 119 19.07 -0.45 18.10
C ALA A 119 17.78 -1.30 18.02
N TYR A 120 17.18 -1.47 16.83
CA TYR A 120 15.94 -2.23 16.62
C TYR A 120 16.16 -3.55 15.84
N ASP A 121 17.42 -3.91 15.57
CA ASP A 121 17.77 -5.21 15.00
C ASP A 121 17.44 -6.33 16.00
N VAL A 122 16.81 -7.39 15.50
CA VAL A 122 16.51 -8.60 16.28
C VAL A 122 17.10 -9.84 15.60
N ALA A 123 17.29 -10.91 16.36
CA ALA A 123 17.77 -12.17 15.82
C ALA A 123 16.76 -12.75 14.80
N GLN A 124 17.24 -13.30 13.68
CA GLN A 124 16.34 -13.90 12.68
C GLN A 124 15.52 -15.07 13.24
N THR A 125 16.03 -15.74 14.28
CA THR A 125 15.33 -16.82 14.98
C THR A 125 14.11 -16.33 15.76
N SER A 126 14.03 -15.03 16.09
CA SER A 126 12.86 -14.43 16.73
C SER A 126 11.83 -13.87 15.73
N ILE A 127 12.12 -13.88 14.42
CA ILE A 127 11.21 -13.39 13.37
C ILE A 127 10.45 -14.57 12.76
N SER A 128 9.13 -14.53 12.87
CA SER A 128 8.21 -15.51 12.28
C SER A 128 7.46 -14.91 11.10
N LEU A 129 7.78 -15.36 9.88
CA LEU A 129 6.98 -15.08 8.70
C LEU A 129 5.88 -16.14 8.54
N PHE A 130 4.73 -15.70 8.04
CA PHE A 130 3.62 -16.57 7.72
C PHE A 130 2.85 -15.98 6.55
N THR A 131 2.39 -16.85 5.65
CA THR A 131 1.48 -16.47 4.57
C THR A 131 0.13 -17.15 4.84
N PRO A 132 -0.91 -16.41 5.26
CA PRO A 132 -2.24 -17.00 5.45
C PRO A 132 -2.77 -17.51 4.13
N LEU A 133 -3.66 -18.50 4.13
CA LEU A 133 -4.43 -18.85 2.92
C LEU A 133 -5.77 -18.11 2.89
N ILE A 134 -6.49 -18.16 4.00
CA ILE A 134 -7.73 -17.41 4.26
C ILE A 134 -7.70 -16.90 5.69
N THR A 135 -8.28 -15.73 5.94
CA THR A 135 -8.27 -15.09 7.26
C THR A 135 -9.68 -14.76 7.75
N TYR A 136 -9.87 -14.68 9.07
CA TYR A 136 -11.14 -14.25 9.65
C TYR A 136 -11.61 -12.86 9.17
N PRO A 137 -10.78 -11.79 9.12
CA PRO A 137 -11.21 -10.51 8.56
C PRO A 137 -11.59 -10.58 7.09
N GLU A 138 -10.90 -11.39 6.29
CA GLU A 138 -11.29 -11.65 4.90
C GLU A 138 -12.67 -12.28 4.81
N VAL A 139 -12.96 -13.29 5.64
CA VAL A 139 -14.31 -13.88 5.72
C VAL A 139 -15.34 -12.83 6.14
N CYS A 140 -15.05 -12.00 7.13
CA CYS A 140 -15.96 -10.93 7.54
C CYS A 140 -16.26 -9.96 6.39
N LEU A 141 -15.24 -9.54 5.64
CA LEU A 141 -15.40 -8.61 4.53
C LEU A 141 -16.09 -9.26 3.31
N MET A 142 -15.88 -10.56 3.07
CA MET A 142 -16.69 -11.32 2.11
C MET A 142 -18.16 -11.39 2.53
N MET A 143 -18.43 -11.63 3.82
CA MET A 143 -19.80 -11.66 4.35
C MET A 143 -20.46 -10.28 4.29
N ALA A 144 -19.70 -9.20 4.52
CA ALA A 144 -20.16 -7.84 4.32
C ALA A 144 -20.58 -7.60 2.86
N GLU A 145 -19.75 -8.04 1.89
CA GLU A 145 -20.10 -7.93 0.48
C GLU A 145 -21.33 -8.75 0.11
N ILE A 146 -21.44 -9.99 0.59
CA ILE A 146 -22.58 -10.87 0.31
C ILE A 146 -23.86 -10.26 0.89
N ALA A 147 -23.83 -9.77 2.13
CA ALA A 147 -24.96 -9.09 2.77
C ALA A 147 -25.36 -7.81 2.01
N HIS A 148 -24.37 -7.01 1.59
CA HIS A 148 -24.59 -5.77 0.85
C HIS A 148 -25.24 -6.03 -0.52
N LYS A 149 -24.73 -7.00 -1.27
CA LYS A 149 -25.27 -7.38 -2.59
C LYS A 149 -26.60 -8.11 -2.49
N GLY A 150 -26.79 -8.90 -1.45
CA GLY A 150 -28.04 -9.63 -1.19
C GLY A 150 -29.16 -8.75 -0.66
N GLY A 151 -28.86 -7.53 -0.18
CA GLY A 151 -29.85 -6.61 0.36
C GLY A 151 -30.44 -7.05 1.70
N GLY A 152 -29.66 -7.75 2.54
CA GLY A 152 -30.16 -8.30 3.79
C GLY A 152 -29.07 -8.81 4.73
N SER A 153 -29.48 -9.24 5.93
CA SER A 153 -28.55 -9.82 6.90
C SER A 153 -28.15 -11.24 6.50
N ILE A 154 -26.87 -11.56 6.66
CA ILE A 154 -26.32 -12.90 6.41
C ILE A 154 -25.60 -13.36 7.66
N GLY A 155 -25.80 -14.62 8.07
CA GLY A 155 -25.17 -15.14 9.30
C GLY A 155 -25.56 -14.37 10.56
N GLY A 156 -26.74 -13.73 10.58
CA GLY A 156 -27.26 -12.98 11.73
C GLY A 156 -26.71 -11.55 11.89
N LYS A 157 -25.97 -11.03 10.91
CA LYS A 157 -25.39 -9.68 10.94
C LYS A 157 -25.70 -8.90 9.67
N THR A 158 -25.79 -7.58 9.79
CA THR A 158 -25.92 -6.68 8.64
C THR A 158 -24.59 -6.56 7.88
N ASP A 159 -24.63 -5.95 6.70
CA ASP A 159 -23.41 -5.62 5.94
C ASP A 159 -22.50 -4.66 6.71
N LEU A 160 -23.07 -3.67 7.41
CA LEU A 160 -22.34 -2.75 8.26
C LEU A 160 -21.66 -3.44 9.46
N ASP A 161 -22.35 -4.40 10.09
CA ASP A 161 -21.78 -5.16 11.22
C ASP A 161 -20.60 -6.00 10.76
N TRP A 162 -20.76 -6.75 9.67
CA TRP A 162 -19.67 -7.54 9.08
C TRP A 162 -18.50 -6.67 8.62
N PHE A 163 -18.79 -5.50 8.05
CA PHE A 163 -17.78 -4.55 7.61
C PHE A 163 -16.93 -4.05 8.78
N LYS A 164 -17.57 -3.61 9.87
CA LYS A 164 -16.87 -3.14 11.09
C LYS A 164 -16.09 -4.26 11.77
N ASP A 165 -16.65 -5.46 11.84
CA ASP A 165 -15.96 -6.63 12.39
C ASP A 165 -14.74 -7.01 11.57
N GLY A 166 -14.84 -6.95 10.24
CA GLY A 166 -13.73 -7.20 9.32
C GLY A 166 -12.58 -6.20 9.51
N ILE A 167 -12.89 -4.90 9.62
CA ILE A 167 -11.89 -3.87 9.90
C ILE A 167 -11.21 -4.13 11.25
N ARG A 168 -11.98 -4.36 12.32
CA ARG A 168 -11.42 -4.64 13.65
C ARG A 168 -10.50 -5.85 13.62
N ALA A 169 -10.99 -6.96 13.07
CA ALA A 169 -10.23 -8.19 12.99
C ALA A 169 -8.95 -8.02 12.17
N SER A 170 -9.00 -7.27 11.07
CA SER A 170 -7.83 -6.97 10.24
C SER A 170 -6.78 -6.20 11.04
N MET A 171 -7.19 -5.13 11.72
CA MET A 171 -6.30 -4.30 12.54
C MET A 171 -5.64 -5.09 13.67
N GLN A 172 -6.41 -5.92 14.39
CA GLN A 172 -5.88 -6.80 15.45
C GLN A 172 -4.93 -7.86 14.89
N GLN A 173 -5.28 -8.46 13.75
CA GLN A 173 -4.46 -9.47 13.09
C GLN A 173 -3.11 -8.90 12.65
N TYR A 174 -3.11 -7.72 12.02
CA TYR A 174 -1.88 -7.06 11.59
C TYR A 174 -1.01 -6.61 12.75
N GLN A 175 -1.59 -6.17 13.87
CA GLN A 175 -0.82 -5.93 15.09
C GLN A 175 -0.14 -7.22 15.59
N SER A 176 -0.89 -8.32 15.67
CA SER A 176 -0.34 -9.62 16.08
C SER A 176 0.77 -10.09 15.14
N TRP A 177 0.61 -9.92 13.83
CA TRP A 177 1.63 -10.25 12.85
C TRP A 177 2.85 -9.36 12.96
N ALA A 178 2.66 -8.05 13.08
CA ALA A 178 3.73 -7.08 13.25
C ALA A 178 4.60 -7.42 14.48
N VAL A 179 3.99 -7.83 15.60
CA VAL A 179 4.73 -8.31 16.78
C VAL A 179 5.54 -9.58 16.47
N LYS A 180 4.96 -10.58 15.80
CA LYS A 180 5.66 -11.83 15.42
C LYS A 180 6.79 -11.60 14.41
N MET A 181 6.65 -10.57 13.59
CA MET A 181 7.64 -10.14 12.60
C MET A 181 8.61 -9.12 13.17
N ALA A 182 8.49 -8.82 14.46
CA ALA A 182 9.31 -7.88 15.22
C ALA A 182 9.29 -6.43 14.70
N VAL A 183 8.24 -5.97 14.03
CA VAL A 183 8.12 -4.59 13.57
C VAL A 183 8.24 -3.61 14.76
N PRO A 184 9.22 -2.69 14.78
CA PRO A 184 9.51 -1.88 15.98
C PRO A 184 8.33 -1.04 16.44
N SER A 185 7.61 -0.41 15.51
CA SER A 185 6.45 0.43 15.82
C SER A 185 5.31 -0.35 16.50
N ALA A 186 5.25 -1.67 16.29
CA ALA A 186 4.21 -2.52 16.86
C ALA A 186 4.62 -3.15 18.20
N MET A 187 5.92 -3.37 18.45
CA MET A 187 6.35 -4.24 19.55
C MET A 187 7.46 -3.69 20.46
N ASN A 188 8.21 -2.67 20.04
CA ASN A 188 9.36 -2.18 20.81
C ASN A 188 9.02 -0.82 21.43
N SER A 189 8.74 -0.79 22.74
CA SER A 189 8.39 0.43 23.48
C SER A 189 9.51 1.47 23.52
N ASN A 190 10.75 1.08 23.25
CA ASN A 190 11.89 1.98 23.16
C ASN A 190 12.10 2.53 21.76
N SER A 191 11.24 2.17 20.80
CA SER A 191 11.33 2.68 19.44
C SER A 191 10.78 4.10 19.34
N ASP A 192 11.51 4.97 18.62
CA ASP A 192 11.10 6.36 18.36
C ASP A 192 9.77 6.48 17.60
N ASN A 193 9.31 5.39 16.97
CA ASN A 193 8.03 5.30 16.27
C ASN A 193 7.05 4.30 16.92
N PHE A 194 7.30 3.90 18.17
CA PHE A 194 6.42 2.98 18.91
C PHE A 194 4.99 3.50 18.96
N ASN A 195 4.08 2.78 18.30
CA ASN A 195 2.71 3.19 18.13
C ASN A 195 1.81 1.96 17.84
N PRO A 196 1.71 1.00 18.77
CA PRO A 196 0.96 -0.23 18.56
C PRO A 196 -0.52 0.06 18.30
N ILE A 197 -1.16 -0.76 17.47
CA ILE A 197 -2.61 -0.75 17.27
C ILE A 197 -3.25 -1.37 18.51
N THR A 198 -4.02 -0.56 19.26
CA THR A 198 -4.75 -0.99 20.45
C THR A 198 -6.24 -0.98 20.18
N ASP A 199 -7.03 -1.72 20.98
CA ASP A 199 -8.49 -1.73 20.84
C ASP A 199 -9.09 -0.32 20.92
N SER A 200 -8.61 0.54 21.83
CA SER A 200 -9.04 1.94 21.91
C SER A 200 -8.79 2.72 20.61
N LYS A 201 -7.67 2.48 19.91
CA LYS A 201 -7.40 3.12 18.62
C LYS A 201 -8.27 2.54 17.50
N ILE A 202 -8.59 1.25 17.56
CA ILE A 202 -9.52 0.61 16.64
C ILE A 202 -10.92 1.18 16.83
N ASP A 203 -11.38 1.31 18.08
CA ASP A 203 -12.67 1.91 18.43
C ASP A 203 -12.76 3.35 17.90
N ALA A 204 -11.72 4.16 18.15
CA ALA A 204 -11.64 5.53 17.66
C ALA A 204 -11.63 5.60 16.11
N TYR A 205 -11.00 4.63 15.44
CA TYR A 205 -11.01 4.53 13.99
C TYR A 205 -12.41 4.17 13.46
N LEU A 206 -13.05 3.16 14.06
CA LEU A 206 -14.38 2.70 13.69
C LEU A 206 -15.50 3.66 14.05
N ALA A 207 -15.28 4.60 14.96
CA ALA A 207 -16.24 5.65 15.33
C ALA A 207 -16.33 6.78 14.29
N LYS A 208 -15.40 6.85 13.33
CA LYS A 208 -15.41 7.94 12.35
C LYS A 208 -16.62 7.86 11.40
N PRO A 209 -17.11 9.00 10.88
CA PRO A 209 -18.30 9.04 10.01
C PRO A 209 -18.18 8.12 8.79
N GLU A 210 -16.98 7.98 8.22
CA GLU A 210 -16.73 7.17 7.04
C GLU A 210 -16.99 5.68 7.26
N PHE A 211 -16.98 5.21 8.52
CA PHE A 211 -17.24 3.81 8.87
C PHE A 211 -18.62 3.59 9.51
N GLN A 212 -19.49 4.62 9.54
CA GLN A 212 -20.88 4.46 9.99
C GLN A 212 -21.84 4.06 8.86
N SER A 213 -21.36 4.05 7.61
CA SER A 213 -22.08 3.57 6.45
C SER A 213 -21.18 2.68 5.61
N VAL A 214 -21.80 1.79 4.85
CA VAL A 214 -21.10 0.82 4.02
C VAL A 214 -21.54 0.96 2.56
N SER A 215 -20.58 0.79 1.66
CA SER A 215 -20.78 0.63 0.22
C SER A 215 -19.83 -0.45 -0.28
N LEU A 216 -20.07 -0.97 -1.48
CA LEU A 216 -19.16 -1.94 -2.09
C LEU A 216 -17.73 -1.39 -2.19
N GLU A 217 -17.54 -0.12 -2.54
CA GLU A 217 -16.22 0.52 -2.60
C GLU A 217 -15.54 0.54 -1.25
N LYS A 218 -16.27 0.82 -0.16
CA LYS A 218 -15.71 0.79 1.20
C LYS A 218 -15.29 -0.63 1.60
N ILE A 219 -16.15 -1.62 1.35
CA ILE A 219 -15.86 -3.03 1.64
C ILE A 219 -14.60 -3.47 0.90
N ILE A 220 -14.54 -3.26 -0.42
CA ILE A 220 -13.39 -3.68 -1.23
C ILE A 220 -12.14 -2.86 -0.90
N SER A 221 -12.27 -1.60 -0.50
CA SER A 221 -11.11 -0.82 -0.03
C SER A 221 -10.50 -1.41 1.23
N GLN A 222 -11.32 -1.80 2.21
CA GLN A 222 -10.82 -2.44 3.43
C GLN A 222 -10.32 -3.86 3.17
N GLN A 223 -10.93 -4.59 2.22
CA GLN A 223 -10.44 -5.90 1.78
C GLN A 223 -9.08 -5.79 1.07
N TRP A 224 -8.92 -4.80 0.19
CA TRP A 224 -7.65 -4.53 -0.50
C TRP A 224 -6.52 -4.27 0.50
N VAL A 225 -6.82 -3.46 1.52
CA VAL A 225 -5.94 -3.24 2.67
C VAL A 225 -5.66 -4.56 3.38
N ASN A 226 -6.68 -5.30 3.81
CA ASN A 226 -6.55 -6.59 4.51
C ASN A 226 -5.70 -7.64 3.74
N LEU A 227 -5.69 -7.58 2.42
CA LEU A 227 -4.94 -8.49 1.54
C LEU A 227 -3.51 -8.01 1.25
N PHE A 228 -2.97 -7.04 2.00
CA PHE A 228 -1.62 -6.50 1.78
C PHE A 228 -0.51 -7.56 1.76
N MET A 229 -0.66 -8.65 2.52
CA MET A 229 0.27 -9.79 2.52
C MET A 229 -0.15 -10.94 1.58
N ARG A 230 -1.19 -10.73 0.78
CA ARG A 230 -1.82 -11.71 -0.14
C ARG A 230 -2.05 -11.08 -1.51
N PRO A 231 -0.97 -10.69 -2.22
CA PRO A 231 -1.07 -9.94 -3.47
C PRO A 231 -1.85 -10.69 -4.56
N GLU A 232 -1.82 -12.03 -4.55
CA GLU A 232 -2.62 -12.88 -5.44
C GLU A 232 -4.12 -12.72 -5.23
N GLU A 233 -4.60 -12.76 -3.97
CA GLU A 233 -6.01 -12.54 -3.64
C GLU A 233 -6.40 -11.08 -3.85
N MET A 234 -5.47 -10.16 -3.59
CA MET A 234 -5.64 -8.74 -3.81
C MET A 234 -5.91 -8.47 -5.31
N TRP A 235 -5.05 -9.00 -6.19
CA TRP A 235 -5.22 -8.91 -7.64
C TRP A 235 -6.49 -9.63 -8.12
N ALA A 236 -6.81 -10.80 -7.56
CA ALA A 236 -8.04 -11.51 -7.90
C ALA A 236 -9.30 -10.74 -7.52
N THR A 237 -9.30 -10.12 -6.33
CA THR A 237 -10.40 -9.28 -5.83
C THR A 237 -10.61 -8.06 -6.73
N TRP A 238 -9.54 -7.35 -7.10
CA TRP A 238 -9.66 -6.23 -8.05
C TRP A 238 -10.12 -6.69 -9.42
N LYS A 239 -9.68 -7.86 -9.89
CA LYS A 239 -10.19 -8.38 -11.17
C LYS A 239 -11.69 -8.65 -11.13
N ARG A 240 -12.17 -9.25 -10.06
CA ARG A 240 -13.60 -9.60 -9.88
C ARG A 240 -14.49 -8.37 -9.70
N THR A 241 -13.99 -7.30 -9.11
CA THR A 241 -14.81 -6.14 -8.68
C THR A 241 -14.56 -4.87 -9.48
N GLY A 242 -13.41 -4.74 -10.13
CA GLY A 242 -12.93 -3.48 -10.67
C GLY A 242 -12.45 -2.47 -9.61
N LEU A 243 -12.48 -2.84 -8.32
CA LEU A 243 -12.22 -1.94 -7.19
C LEU A 243 -10.91 -2.31 -6.46
N PRO A 244 -10.14 -1.35 -5.92
CA PRO A 244 -10.36 0.10 -5.96
C PRO A 244 -10.33 0.72 -7.38
N ASN A 245 -11.07 1.81 -7.56
CA ASN A 245 -11.16 2.54 -8.85
C ASN A 245 -9.92 3.42 -9.10
N PHE A 246 -9.65 3.74 -10.37
CA PHE A 246 -8.60 4.67 -10.77
C PHE A 246 -9.06 6.13 -10.64
N LYS A 247 -8.15 7.04 -10.28
CA LYS A 247 -8.39 8.49 -10.19
C LYS A 247 -7.19 9.30 -10.68
N ASP A 248 -7.50 10.41 -11.36
CA ASP A 248 -6.55 11.46 -11.73
C ASP A 248 -6.38 12.39 -10.51
N ASP A 249 -5.21 12.37 -9.90
CA ASP A 249 -4.86 13.04 -8.64
C ASP A 249 -5.34 12.33 -7.34
N PRO A 250 -4.55 11.34 -6.88
CA PRO A 250 -4.93 10.42 -5.82
C PRO A 250 -5.03 11.04 -4.41
N VAL A 251 -6.25 11.41 -3.95
CA VAL A 251 -6.52 11.71 -2.52
C VAL A 251 -7.62 10.78 -1.97
N PRO A 252 -7.39 10.06 -0.85
CA PRO A 252 -8.40 9.16 -0.30
C PRO A 252 -9.54 9.97 0.31
N ASP A 253 -10.76 9.61 -0.06
CA ASP A 253 -11.98 10.26 0.44
C ASP A 253 -13.00 9.22 0.91
N ASN A 254 -13.80 9.58 1.90
CA ASN A 254 -14.84 8.78 2.54
C ASN A 254 -14.44 7.32 2.87
N GLY A 255 -13.19 7.08 3.30
CA GLY A 255 -12.70 5.72 3.62
C GLY A 255 -12.53 4.78 2.40
N VAL A 256 -12.56 5.33 1.18
CA VAL A 256 -12.42 4.58 -0.08
C VAL A 256 -11.01 4.73 -0.63
N ALA A 257 -10.35 3.59 -0.87
CA ALA A 257 -9.08 3.50 -1.56
C ALA A 257 -9.27 3.73 -3.08
N TYR A 258 -8.18 4.01 -3.77
CA TYR A 258 -8.15 4.17 -5.23
C TYR A 258 -6.77 3.74 -5.76
N PHE A 259 -6.67 3.59 -7.07
CA PHE A 259 -5.41 3.57 -7.79
C PHE A 259 -5.16 4.89 -8.50
N GLU A 260 -3.89 5.26 -8.58
CA GLU A 260 -3.48 6.36 -9.45
C GLU A 260 -3.73 5.94 -10.90
N SER A 261 -4.36 6.81 -11.70
CA SER A 261 -4.49 6.61 -13.14
C SER A 261 -3.13 6.35 -13.78
N LEU A 262 -3.07 5.34 -14.64
CA LEU A 262 -1.86 4.98 -15.36
C LEU A 262 -1.97 5.48 -16.79
N THR A 263 -1.04 6.34 -17.21
CA THR A 263 -1.02 6.88 -18.56
C THR A 263 0.38 6.76 -19.19
N LYS A 264 0.42 6.66 -20.52
CA LYS A 264 1.65 6.78 -21.31
C LYS A 264 1.40 7.74 -22.47
N ALA A 265 2.15 8.83 -22.52
CA ALA A 265 1.93 9.95 -23.41
C ALA A 265 0.45 10.41 -23.40
N GLY A 266 -0.15 10.50 -22.22
CA GLY A 266 -1.55 10.90 -22.01
C GLY A 266 -2.60 9.84 -22.39
N SER A 267 -2.19 8.68 -22.90
CA SER A 267 -3.12 7.58 -23.21
C SER A 267 -3.28 6.65 -21.99
N PRO A 268 -4.52 6.28 -21.59
CA PRO A 268 -4.75 5.35 -20.50
C PRO A 268 -4.09 4.00 -20.74
N LEU A 269 -3.45 3.46 -19.70
CA LEU A 269 -2.93 2.10 -19.67
C LEU A 269 -3.87 1.19 -18.89
N GLN A 270 -4.05 -0.02 -19.40
CA GLN A 270 -4.77 -1.06 -18.68
C GLN A 270 -3.78 -1.95 -17.92
N ILE A 271 -4.05 -2.18 -16.63
CA ILE A 271 -3.27 -3.15 -15.85
C ILE A 271 -3.50 -4.55 -16.41
N ILE A 272 -2.44 -5.33 -16.45
CA ILE A 272 -2.42 -6.76 -16.80
C ILE A 272 -3.46 -7.53 -15.96
N ARG A 273 -4.31 -8.33 -16.60
CA ARG A 273 -5.37 -9.12 -15.94
C ARG A 273 -5.12 -10.63 -15.97
N ARG A 274 -4.15 -11.10 -16.77
CA ARG A 274 -3.69 -12.50 -16.76
C ARG A 274 -2.23 -12.63 -17.20
N ALA A 275 -1.60 -13.74 -16.83
CA ALA A 275 -0.31 -14.12 -17.38
C ALA A 275 -0.47 -14.83 -18.73
N VAL A 276 0.57 -14.81 -19.56
CA VAL A 276 0.66 -15.66 -20.75
C VAL A 276 0.87 -17.10 -20.30
N LEU A 277 0.13 -18.04 -20.88
CA LEU A 277 0.37 -19.46 -20.63
C LEU A 277 1.74 -19.88 -21.18
N PRO A 278 2.59 -20.56 -20.39
CA PRO A 278 3.87 -21.03 -20.89
C PRO A 278 3.67 -22.08 -21.97
N VAL A 279 4.46 -22.00 -23.04
CA VAL A 279 4.44 -23.01 -24.11
C VAL A 279 5.01 -24.31 -23.55
N PRO A 280 4.25 -25.43 -23.58
CA PRO A 280 4.72 -26.69 -23.05
C PRO A 280 5.66 -27.41 -24.05
N ASN A 281 6.15 -28.58 -23.63
CA ASN A 281 6.84 -29.50 -24.54
C ASN A 281 5.87 -30.14 -25.56
N ALA A 282 6.43 -30.94 -26.47
CA ALA A 282 5.68 -31.60 -27.54
C ALA A 282 4.55 -32.50 -27.04
N GLU A 283 4.68 -33.12 -25.86
CA GLU A 283 3.68 -34.05 -25.30
C GLU A 283 2.35 -33.37 -24.95
N ASN A 284 2.36 -32.07 -24.69
CA ASN A 284 1.16 -31.33 -24.30
C ASN A 284 0.83 -30.16 -25.23
N ILE A 285 1.49 -30.08 -26.40
CA ILE A 285 1.32 -28.95 -27.33
C ILE A 285 -0.09 -28.90 -27.91
N SER A 286 -0.69 -30.05 -28.27
CA SER A 286 -2.05 -30.10 -28.81
C SER A 286 -3.11 -29.64 -27.81
N ASN A 287 -2.95 -29.97 -26.52
CA ASN A 287 -3.84 -29.49 -25.46
C ASN A 287 -3.68 -27.98 -25.24
N TYR A 288 -2.46 -27.47 -25.29
CA TYR A 288 -2.18 -26.04 -25.19
C TYR A 288 -2.83 -25.26 -26.34
N GLU A 289 -2.67 -25.72 -27.58
CA GLU A 289 -3.29 -25.10 -28.76
C GLU A 289 -4.82 -25.10 -28.66
N ALA A 290 -5.42 -26.24 -28.28
CA ALA A 290 -6.86 -26.33 -28.08
C ALA A 290 -7.37 -25.40 -26.95
N ALA A 291 -6.62 -25.27 -25.85
CA ALA A 291 -6.97 -24.38 -24.75
C ALA A 291 -6.91 -22.91 -25.19
N ILE A 292 -5.86 -22.51 -25.92
CA ILE A 292 -5.71 -21.15 -26.45
C ILE A 292 -6.84 -20.79 -27.41
N GLU A 293 -7.18 -21.69 -28.35
CA GLU A 293 -8.28 -21.46 -29.29
C GLU A 293 -9.63 -21.38 -28.59
N ASN A 294 -9.84 -22.14 -27.51
CA ASN A 294 -11.04 -22.01 -26.69
C ASN A 294 -11.09 -20.68 -25.92
N LEU A 295 -9.96 -20.22 -25.36
CA LEU A 295 -9.89 -18.96 -24.63
C LEU A 295 -10.19 -17.76 -25.53
N LYS A 296 -9.64 -17.75 -26.76
CA LYS A 296 -9.87 -16.68 -27.76
C LYS A 296 -11.32 -16.55 -28.22
N LYS A 297 -12.19 -17.54 -27.96
CA LYS A 297 -13.63 -17.45 -28.26
C LYS A 297 -14.33 -16.45 -27.34
N ASP A 298 -13.81 -16.19 -26.15
CA ASP A 298 -14.31 -15.13 -25.28
C ASP A 298 -13.78 -13.78 -25.80
N PRO A 299 -14.64 -12.87 -26.29
CA PRO A 299 -14.19 -11.58 -26.81
C PRO A 299 -13.48 -10.73 -25.73
N ASP A 300 -13.78 -10.96 -24.45
CA ASP A 300 -13.10 -10.26 -23.36
C ASP A 300 -11.69 -10.80 -23.10
N TYR A 301 -11.38 -12.05 -23.48
CA TYR A 301 -10.02 -12.60 -23.44
C TYR A 301 -9.13 -11.96 -24.52
N GLY A 302 -9.73 -11.62 -25.67
CA GLY A 302 -9.06 -11.01 -26.82
C GLY A 302 -8.43 -12.01 -27.78
N ALA A 303 -8.11 -11.54 -28.99
CA ALA A 303 -7.63 -12.41 -30.07
C ALA A 303 -6.16 -12.87 -29.91
N LEU A 304 -5.37 -12.14 -29.12
CA LEU A 304 -3.93 -12.34 -29.01
C LEU A 304 -3.54 -12.85 -27.62
N VAL A 305 -2.73 -13.90 -27.59
CA VAL A 305 -2.34 -14.59 -26.33
C VAL A 305 -1.43 -13.70 -25.46
N ASN A 306 -0.60 -12.87 -26.08
CA ASN A 306 0.30 -11.94 -25.41
C ASN A 306 -0.37 -10.62 -24.98
N HIS A 307 -1.64 -10.41 -25.31
CA HIS A 307 -2.40 -9.22 -24.90
C HIS A 307 -2.96 -9.41 -23.49
N THR A 308 -2.06 -9.40 -22.51
CA THR A 308 -2.32 -9.74 -21.09
C THR A 308 -3.34 -8.87 -20.35
N GLU A 309 -3.81 -7.78 -20.97
CA GLU A 309 -4.90 -6.92 -20.51
C GLU A 309 -6.30 -7.54 -20.65
N GLY A 310 -6.48 -8.49 -21.57
CA GLY A 310 -7.71 -9.31 -21.70
C GLY A 310 -8.05 -10.13 -20.44
N ARG A 311 -9.33 -10.43 -20.29
CA ARG A 311 -9.94 -11.01 -19.09
C ARG A 311 -10.00 -12.54 -19.15
N ILE A 312 -10.20 -13.15 -17.99
CA ILE A 312 -10.42 -14.59 -17.82
C ILE A 312 -11.89 -14.85 -17.48
N TRP A 313 -12.33 -16.11 -17.55
CA TRP A 313 -13.75 -16.47 -17.47
C TRP A 313 -14.56 -15.80 -16.34
N TRP A 314 -14.03 -15.72 -15.12
CA TRP A 314 -14.73 -15.12 -13.97
C TRP A 314 -14.51 -13.60 -13.82
N ASP A 315 -13.56 -13.04 -14.56
CA ASP A 315 -13.27 -11.61 -14.58
C ASP A 315 -14.23 -10.94 -15.56
N LYS A 316 -15.46 -10.69 -15.11
CA LYS A 316 -16.50 -10.07 -15.93
C LYS A 316 -16.50 -8.55 -15.79
N LYS A 317 -17.00 -7.88 -16.83
CA LYS A 317 -17.23 -6.43 -16.87
C LYS A 317 -18.42 -6.05 -16.01
#